data_AF-A0A7J8WSD1-F1
#
_entry.id   AF-A0A7J8WSD1-F1
#
_cell.length_a   1.000
_cell.length_b   1.000
_cell.length_c   1.000
_cell.angle_alpha   90.00
_cell.angle_beta   90.00
_cell.angle_gamma   90.00
#
_symmetry.space_group_name_H-M   'P 1'
#
loop_
_entity.id
_entity.type
_entity.pdbx_description
1 polymer ?
#
loop_
_entity_poly.entity_id
_entity_poly.type
_entity_poly.pdbx_seq_one_letter_code
_entity_poly.pdbx_strand_id
1 'polypeptide(L)'
;MELNNLKDAFDRVAKKQKLSCSKVQEVMDQIVQEIEKAIEMMQSTTLDHKSILAELKKKLHEIAPLAQLEGTQKELNIALSKYPKALEKTLNPDISKAYRNIEFDSHTVNQIIASHFYRQGMFDVGDCFITEAGEAEAAAAMRSLFQEMYQILEAMKSRNLEPALKWAAANSDKLKEHGSDLLLGLHQLQFVKILQKGSREEALKYARTNFVPFAGNHMAEIQKLM
;
A
#
# COMPACT_ATOMS: atom_id res chain seq x y z
N MET A 1 2.38 -4.64 -28.35
CA MET A 1 1.36 -4.28 -29.35
C MET A 1 0.10 -3.72 -28.67
N GLU A 2 -0.42 -4.35 -27.60
CA GLU A 2 -1.62 -3.85 -26.90
C GLU A 2 -1.46 -2.52 -26.14
N LEU A 3 -0.30 -2.28 -25.50
CA LEU A 3 -0.02 -0.99 -24.86
C LEU A 3 0.03 0.18 -25.85
N ASN A 4 0.48 -0.06 -27.09
CA ASN A 4 0.52 0.98 -28.12
C ASN A 4 -0.90 1.38 -28.53
N ASN A 5 -1.80 0.42 -28.68
CA ASN A 5 -3.22 0.69 -28.98
C ASN A 5 -3.90 1.49 -27.85
N LEU A 6 -3.55 1.23 -26.59
CA LEU A 6 -4.07 1.97 -25.44
C LEU A 6 -3.56 3.42 -25.44
N LYS A 7 -2.27 3.61 -25.73
CA LYS A 7 -1.66 4.93 -25.89
C LYS A 7 -2.30 5.71 -27.03
N ASP A 8 -2.51 5.09 -28.19
CA ASP A 8 -3.17 5.72 -29.34
C ASP A 8 -4.61 6.13 -29.02
N ALA A 9 -5.34 5.31 -28.25
CA ALA A 9 -6.69 5.63 -27.79
C ALA A 9 -6.70 6.81 -26.82
N PHE A 10 -5.73 6.89 -25.90
CA PHE A 10 -5.54 8.03 -24.99
C PHE A 10 -5.22 9.31 -25.77
N ASP A 11 -4.23 9.24 -26.67
CA ASP A 11 -3.80 10.38 -27.48
C ASP A 11 -4.95 10.92 -28.35
N ARG A 12 -5.83 10.03 -28.83
CA ARG A 12 -7.06 10.41 -29.53
C ARG A 12 -8.03 11.19 -28.62
N VAL A 13 -8.23 10.77 -27.38
CA VAL A 13 -9.07 11.50 -26.41
C VAL A 13 -8.46 12.88 -26.12
N ALA A 14 -7.17 12.94 -25.80
CA ALA A 14 -6.46 14.19 -25.51
C ALA A 14 -6.54 15.17 -26.69
N LYS A 15 -6.33 14.67 -27.92
CA LYS A 15 -6.45 15.50 -29.14
C LYS A 15 -7.87 16.02 -29.35
N LYS A 16 -8.90 15.19 -29.15
CA LYS A 16 -10.31 15.61 -29.29
C LYS A 16 -10.74 16.58 -28.20
N GLN A 17 -10.24 16.41 -26.98
CA GLN A 17 -10.46 17.37 -25.88
C GLN A 17 -9.86 18.72 -26.20
N LYS A 18 -8.58 18.76 -26.62
CA LYS A 18 -7.93 20.02 -27.00
C LYS A 18 -8.67 20.71 -28.15
N LEU A 19 -9.06 19.96 -29.19
CA LEU A 19 -9.84 20.49 -30.31
C LEU A 19 -11.18 21.07 -29.87
N SER A 20 -11.92 20.36 -29.02
CA SER A 20 -13.21 20.82 -28.50
C SER A 20 -13.05 22.09 -27.66
N CYS A 21 -12.08 22.14 -26.74
CA CYS A 21 -11.80 23.36 -25.97
C CYS A 21 -11.41 24.54 -26.85
N SER A 22 -10.50 24.35 -27.81
CA SER A 22 -10.11 25.41 -28.75
C SER A 22 -11.29 25.89 -29.58
N LYS A 23 -12.18 24.99 -30.02
CA LYS A 23 -13.34 25.37 -30.81
C LYS A 23 -14.39 26.11 -29.98
N VAL A 24 -14.61 25.67 -28.73
CA VAL A 24 -15.48 26.38 -27.78
C VAL A 24 -14.97 27.81 -27.60
N GLN A 25 -13.67 27.99 -27.38
CA GLN A 25 -13.08 29.32 -27.22
C GLN A 25 -13.28 30.17 -28.48
N GLU A 26 -12.96 29.64 -29.67
CA GLU A 26 -13.12 30.35 -30.94
C GLU A 26 -14.57 30.81 -31.18
N VAL A 27 -15.54 29.94 -30.93
CA VAL A 27 -16.97 30.26 -31.09
C VAL A 27 -17.42 31.31 -30.06
N MET A 28 -16.97 31.20 -28.81
CA MET A 28 -17.27 32.19 -27.78
C MET A 28 -16.66 33.56 -28.12
N ASP A 29 -15.41 33.61 -28.58
CA ASP A 29 -14.74 34.84 -29.00
C ASP A 29 -15.47 35.50 -30.18
N GLN A 30 -15.97 34.72 -31.15
CA GLN A 30 -16.78 35.24 -32.26
C GLN A 30 -18.10 35.86 -31.78
N ILE A 31 -18.81 35.19 -30.86
CA ILE A 31 -20.05 35.71 -30.27
C ILE A 31 -19.76 37.03 -29.53
N VAL A 32 -18.71 37.06 -28.71
CA VAL A 32 -18.31 38.26 -27.95
C VAL A 32 -17.98 39.41 -28.90
N GLN A 33 -17.17 39.18 -29.93
CA GLN A 33 -16.82 40.21 -30.91
C GLN A 33 -18.04 40.79 -31.63
N GLU A 34 -18.99 39.96 -32.04
CA GLU A 34 -20.21 40.46 -32.71
C GLU A 34 -21.10 41.24 -31.75
N ILE A 35 -21.19 40.84 -30.47
CA ILE A 35 -21.90 41.59 -29.43
C ILE A 35 -21.21 42.94 -29.15
N GLU A 36 -19.89 42.96 -29.00
CA GLU A 36 -19.11 44.18 -28.75
C GLU A 36 -19.25 45.17 -29.91
N LYS A 37 -19.13 44.72 -31.16
CA LYS A 37 -19.37 45.55 -32.36
C LYS A 37 -20.78 46.15 -32.35
N ALA A 38 -21.80 45.35 -32.02
CA ALA A 38 -23.16 45.84 -31.93
C ALA A 38 -23.31 46.93 -30.85
N ILE A 39 -22.67 46.76 -29.68
CA ILE A 39 -22.66 47.75 -28.61
C ILE A 39 -21.99 49.06 -29.07
N GLU A 40 -20.82 49.00 -29.71
CA GLU A 40 -20.12 50.19 -30.22
C GLU A 40 -20.95 50.95 -31.27
N MET A 41 -21.64 50.24 -32.17
CA MET A 41 -22.54 50.84 -33.15
C MET A 41 -23.76 51.50 -32.49
N MET A 42 -24.29 50.92 -31.42
CA MET A 42 -25.41 51.49 -30.66
C MET A 42 -25.00 52.74 -29.85
N GLN A 43 -23.76 52.81 -29.38
CA GLN A 43 -23.21 53.98 -28.67
C GLN A 43 -22.89 55.15 -29.61
N SER A 44 -22.52 54.88 -30.86
CA SER A 44 -22.17 55.90 -31.85
C SER A 44 -23.36 56.47 -32.63
N THR A 45 -24.53 55.81 -32.59
CA THR A 45 -25.70 56.20 -33.40
C THR A 45 -26.98 56.19 -32.56
N THR A 46 -27.77 57.27 -32.57
CA THR A 46 -28.96 57.44 -31.70
C THR A 46 -30.30 57.06 -32.34
N LEU A 47 -30.35 56.72 -33.64
CA LEU A 47 -31.62 56.64 -34.39
C LEU A 47 -31.95 55.30 -35.07
N ASP A 48 -31.09 54.27 -35.02
CA ASP A 48 -31.35 52.99 -35.71
C ASP A 48 -30.92 51.71 -34.95
N HIS A 49 -31.21 51.64 -33.65
CA HIS A 49 -30.89 50.47 -32.82
C HIS A 49 -31.57 49.17 -33.29
N LYS A 50 -32.72 49.27 -33.97
CA LYS A 50 -33.50 48.11 -34.41
C LYS A 50 -32.85 47.38 -35.58
N SER A 51 -32.25 48.12 -36.52
CA SER A 51 -31.49 47.55 -37.63
C SER A 51 -30.21 46.86 -37.13
N ILE A 52 -29.50 47.48 -36.19
CA ILE A 52 -28.28 46.92 -35.58
C ILE A 52 -28.55 45.57 -34.89
N LEU A 53 -29.63 45.47 -34.11
CA LEU A 53 -30.03 44.21 -33.47
C LEU A 53 -30.46 43.13 -34.48
N ALA A 54 -31.08 43.52 -35.61
CA ALA A 54 -31.45 42.59 -36.67
C ALA A 54 -30.22 42.01 -37.38
N GLU A 55 -29.20 42.83 -37.63
CA GLU A 55 -27.93 42.39 -38.20
C GLU A 55 -27.15 41.49 -37.22
N LEU A 56 -27.10 41.84 -35.93
CA LEU A 56 -26.51 40.97 -34.90
C LEU A 56 -27.19 39.60 -34.85
N LYS A 57 -28.53 39.57 -34.87
CA LYS A 57 -29.29 38.31 -34.89
C LYS A 57 -28.95 37.47 -36.12
N LYS A 58 -28.81 38.10 -37.29
CA LYS A 58 -28.41 37.43 -38.53
C LYS A 58 -26.99 36.86 -38.43
N LYS A 59 -26.04 37.65 -37.93
CA LYS A 59 -24.64 37.21 -37.72
C LYS A 59 -24.52 36.05 -36.74
N LEU A 60 -25.23 36.10 -35.61
CA LEU A 60 -25.26 34.99 -34.64
C LEU A 60 -25.90 33.73 -35.23
N HIS A 61 -26.89 33.88 -36.12
CA HIS A 61 -27.48 32.75 -36.82
C HIS A 61 -26.52 32.14 -37.86
N GLU A 62 -25.77 32.96 -38.59
CA GLU A 62 -24.71 32.53 -39.52
C GLU A 62 -23.57 31.78 -38.81
N ILE A 63 -23.19 32.23 -37.60
CA ILE A 63 -22.18 31.55 -36.77
C ILE A 63 -22.68 30.16 -36.33
N ALA A 64 -23.99 29.98 -36.13
CA ALA A 64 -24.60 28.72 -35.70
C ALA A 64 -23.85 28.04 -34.51
N PRO A 65 -23.61 28.75 -33.40
CA PRO A 65 -22.68 28.33 -32.35
C PRO A 65 -23.05 26.98 -31.73
N LEU A 66 -24.34 26.74 -31.49
CA LEU A 66 -24.82 25.47 -30.94
C LEU A 66 -24.45 24.27 -31.81
N ALA A 67 -24.62 24.37 -33.13
CA ALA A 67 -24.30 23.28 -34.05
C ALA A 67 -22.79 22.98 -34.07
N GLN A 68 -21.95 24.01 -34.00
CA GLN A 68 -20.49 23.84 -33.93
C GLN A 68 -20.05 23.18 -32.62
N LEU A 69 -20.63 23.61 -31.49
CA LEU A 69 -20.32 23.09 -30.16
C LEU A 69 -20.78 21.62 -30.02
N GLU A 70 -22.01 21.31 -30.42
CA GLU A 70 -22.55 19.95 -30.39
C GLU A 70 -21.73 18.98 -31.24
N GLY A 71 -21.28 19.42 -32.42
CA GLY A 71 -20.42 18.63 -33.29
C GLY A 71 -19.12 18.19 -32.60
N THR A 72 -18.40 19.14 -32.01
CA THR A 72 -17.13 18.84 -31.33
C THR A 72 -17.32 18.01 -30.05
N GLN A 73 -18.39 18.29 -29.30
CA GLN A 73 -18.73 17.53 -28.09
C GLN A 73 -19.09 16.08 -28.42
N LYS A 74 -19.82 15.84 -29.52
CA LYS A 74 -20.15 14.48 -29.98
C LYS A 74 -18.91 13.69 -30.34
N GLU A 75 -17.94 14.29 -31.03
CA GLU A 75 -16.68 13.62 -31.36
C GLU A 75 -15.84 13.28 -30.13
N LEU A 76 -15.79 14.18 -29.14
CA LEU A 76 -15.14 13.95 -27.86
C LEU A 76 -15.80 12.78 -27.11
N ASN A 77 -17.13 12.78 -27.01
CA ASN A 77 -17.88 11.70 -26.36
C ASN A 77 -17.66 10.34 -27.02
N ILE A 78 -17.54 10.29 -28.35
CA ILE A 78 -17.20 9.06 -29.06
C ILE A 78 -15.81 8.56 -28.65
N ALA A 79 -14.81 9.45 -28.53
CA ALA A 79 -13.48 9.06 -28.08
C ALA A 79 -13.50 8.59 -26.60
N LEU A 80 -14.16 9.35 -25.72
CA LEU A 80 -14.30 9.04 -24.29
C LEU A 80 -15.06 7.73 -24.04
N SER A 81 -16.01 7.35 -24.88
CA SER A 81 -16.72 6.06 -24.73
C SER A 81 -15.90 4.86 -25.20
N LYS A 82 -14.91 5.07 -26.09
CA LYS A 82 -14.07 4.02 -26.66
C LYS A 82 -12.84 3.73 -25.80
N TYR A 83 -12.28 4.74 -25.14
CA TYR A 83 -11.08 4.59 -24.33
C TYR A 83 -11.24 3.61 -23.15
N PRO A 84 -12.29 3.68 -22.31
CA PRO A 84 -12.54 2.72 -21.24
C PRO A 84 -12.67 1.28 -21.76
N LYS A 85 -13.32 1.08 -22.90
CA LYS A 85 -13.45 -0.26 -23.53
C LYS A 85 -12.11 -0.82 -23.98
N ALA A 86 -11.21 0.03 -24.48
CA ALA A 86 -9.85 -0.39 -24.80
C ALA A 86 -9.06 -0.73 -23.53
N LEU A 87 -9.27 0.04 -22.46
CA LEU A 87 -8.65 -0.16 -21.15
C LEU A 87 -9.07 -1.49 -20.52
N GLU A 88 -10.37 -1.81 -20.53
CA GLU A 88 -10.93 -3.09 -20.05
C GLU A 88 -10.41 -4.30 -20.85
N LYS A 89 -10.16 -4.13 -22.15
CA LYS A 89 -9.65 -5.22 -23.00
C LYS A 89 -8.19 -5.54 -22.70
N THR A 90 -7.37 -4.52 -22.45
CA THR A 90 -5.93 -4.67 -22.22
C THR A 90 -5.59 -4.95 -20.76
N LEU A 91 -6.27 -4.30 -19.82
CA LEU A 91 -6.10 -4.53 -18.40
C LEU A 91 -7.10 -5.60 -17.96
N ASN A 92 -6.65 -6.85 -17.95
CA ASN A 92 -7.45 -7.97 -17.49
C ASN A 92 -7.65 -7.87 -15.97
N PRO A 93 -8.89 -7.73 -15.46
CA PRO A 93 -9.14 -7.67 -14.02
C PRO A 93 -8.89 -9.02 -13.32
N ASP A 94 -8.81 -10.11 -14.07
CA ASP A 94 -8.56 -11.45 -13.53
C ASP A 94 -7.05 -11.71 -13.41
N ILE A 95 -6.54 -11.54 -12.19
CA ILE A 95 -5.13 -11.75 -11.84
C ILE A 95 -4.66 -13.17 -12.18
N SER A 96 -5.57 -14.16 -12.18
CA SER A 96 -5.29 -15.55 -12.54
C SER A 96 -4.78 -15.67 -13.98
N LYS A 97 -5.16 -14.75 -14.88
CA LYS A 97 -4.68 -14.72 -16.27
C LYS A 97 -3.33 -14.02 -16.43
N ALA A 98 -2.85 -13.30 -15.41
CA ALA A 98 -1.50 -12.72 -15.39
C ALA A 98 -0.42 -13.78 -15.12
N TYR A 99 -0.78 -14.91 -14.50
CA TYR A 99 0.15 -15.99 -14.11
C TYR A 99 0.46 -17.01 -15.22
N ARG A 100 0.05 -16.77 -16.48
CA ARG A 100 0.08 -17.82 -17.53
C ARG A 100 1.46 -18.42 -17.83
N ASN A 101 2.56 -17.78 -17.43
CA ASN A 101 3.92 -18.20 -17.80
C ASN A 101 4.90 -18.23 -16.61
N ILE A 102 4.44 -18.27 -15.36
CA ILE A 102 5.34 -18.48 -14.23
C ILE A 102 5.41 -19.97 -13.94
N GLU A 103 6.60 -20.55 -14.04
CA GLU A 103 6.86 -21.92 -13.64
C GLU A 103 6.55 -22.06 -12.15
N PHE A 104 5.76 -23.07 -11.78
CA PHE A 104 5.39 -23.28 -10.39
C PHE A 104 6.60 -23.76 -9.61
N ASP A 105 7.16 -22.88 -8.78
CA ASP A 105 8.30 -23.18 -7.92
C ASP A 105 7.87 -24.08 -6.75
N SER A 106 7.80 -25.38 -7.05
CA SER A 106 7.46 -26.43 -6.10
C SER A 106 8.41 -26.42 -4.89
N HIS A 107 9.69 -26.09 -5.11
CA HIS A 107 10.71 -26.01 -4.07
C HIS A 107 10.36 -24.94 -3.04
N THR A 108 10.11 -23.71 -3.48
CA THR A 108 9.71 -22.61 -2.59
C THR A 108 8.40 -22.93 -1.86
N VAL A 109 7.42 -23.49 -2.55
CA VAL A 109 6.13 -23.84 -1.93
C VAL A 109 6.30 -24.91 -0.85
N ASN A 110 7.06 -25.97 -1.14
CA ASN A 110 7.35 -27.03 -0.18
C ASN A 110 8.09 -26.48 1.05
N GLN A 111 9.06 -25.58 0.88
CA GLN A 111 9.73 -24.92 1.98
C GLN A 111 8.79 -24.08 2.84
N ILE A 112 7.85 -23.36 2.23
CA ILE A 112 6.84 -22.56 2.95
C ILE A 112 5.94 -23.47 3.78
N ILE A 113 5.48 -24.59 3.21
CA ILE A 113 4.64 -25.58 3.89
C ILE A 113 5.40 -26.21 5.07
N ALA A 114 6.62 -26.70 4.84
CA ALA A 114 7.46 -27.25 5.90
C ALA A 114 7.71 -26.25 7.04
N SER A 115 8.08 -25.02 6.69
CA SER A 115 8.29 -23.93 7.65
C SER A 115 7.01 -23.62 8.45
N HIS A 116 5.84 -23.77 7.83
CA HIS A 116 4.57 -23.61 8.53
C HIS A 116 4.36 -24.69 9.59
N PHE A 117 4.64 -25.96 9.29
CA PHE A 117 4.52 -27.04 10.27
C PHE A 117 5.44 -26.82 11.48
N TYR A 118 6.68 -26.39 11.26
CA TYR A 118 7.60 -26.08 12.37
C TYR A 118 7.16 -24.89 13.21
N ARG A 119 6.61 -23.83 12.59
CA ARG A 119 6.01 -22.71 13.32
C ARG A 119 4.89 -23.18 14.26
N GLN A 120 4.06 -24.10 13.80
CA GLN A 120 2.96 -24.67 14.59
C GLN A 120 3.42 -25.71 15.64
N GLY A 121 4.71 -26.03 15.70
CA GLY A 121 5.25 -27.06 16.59
C GLY A 121 4.94 -28.49 16.14
N MET A 122 4.45 -28.69 14.91
CA MET A 122 4.17 -30.00 14.32
C MET A 122 5.44 -30.54 13.66
N PHE A 123 6.47 -30.80 14.47
CA PHE A 123 7.80 -31.21 14.01
C PHE A 123 7.77 -32.54 13.24
N ASP A 124 7.05 -33.54 13.75
CA ASP A 124 6.96 -34.86 13.11
C ASP A 124 6.33 -34.78 11.70
N VAL A 125 5.31 -33.93 11.54
CA VAL A 125 4.64 -33.69 10.26
C VAL A 125 5.56 -32.94 9.30
N GLY A 126 6.28 -31.93 9.80
CA GLY A 126 7.28 -31.19 9.02
C GLY A 126 8.42 -32.09 8.53
N ASP A 127 8.94 -32.96 9.40
CA ASP A 127 10.00 -33.92 9.10
C ASP A 127 9.55 -34.94 8.05
N CYS A 128 8.34 -35.48 8.21
CA CYS A 128 7.73 -36.38 7.23
C CYS A 128 7.58 -35.68 5.86
N PHE A 129 6.97 -34.48 5.84
CA PHE A 129 6.72 -33.73 4.62
C PHE A 129 8.01 -33.42 3.85
N ILE A 130 9.07 -32.97 4.52
CA ILE A 130 10.36 -32.69 3.87
C ILE A 130 11.00 -33.94 3.30
N THR A 131 10.92 -35.05 4.04
CA THR A 131 11.47 -36.34 3.61
C THR A 131 10.79 -36.80 2.33
N GLU A 132 9.46 -36.66 2.25
CA GLU A 132 8.68 -36.99 1.06
C GLU A 132 8.91 -36.00 -0.09
N ALA A 133 9.07 -34.71 0.20
CA ALA A 133 9.31 -33.67 -0.78
C ALA A 133 10.76 -33.65 -1.32
N GLY A 134 11.72 -34.26 -0.62
CA GLY A 134 13.14 -34.23 -0.97
C GLY A 134 13.86 -32.92 -0.64
N GLU A 135 13.33 -32.12 0.29
CA GLU A 135 13.70 -30.69 0.49
C GLU A 135 14.40 -30.40 1.82
N ALA A 136 15.55 -31.05 2.06
CA ALA A 136 16.15 -31.14 3.40
C ALA A 136 16.85 -29.87 3.92
N GLU A 137 17.47 -29.05 3.08
CA GLU A 137 18.47 -28.08 3.55
C GLU A 137 17.90 -26.80 4.15
N ALA A 138 17.02 -26.07 3.45
CA ALA A 138 16.52 -24.78 3.94
C ALA A 138 15.55 -24.95 5.13
N ALA A 139 14.79 -26.05 5.14
CA ALA A 139 13.79 -26.31 6.15
C ALA A 139 14.42 -26.78 7.48
N ALA A 140 15.62 -27.38 7.47
CA ALA A 140 16.34 -27.78 8.67
C ALA A 140 16.74 -26.59 9.57
N ALA A 141 17.09 -25.44 8.97
CA ALA A 141 17.39 -24.23 9.74
C ALA A 141 16.16 -23.67 10.46
N MET A 142 15.01 -23.65 9.79
CA MET A 142 13.74 -23.24 10.44
C MET A 142 13.34 -24.22 11.54
N ARG A 143 13.51 -25.52 11.30
CA ARG A 143 13.22 -26.57 12.28
C ARG A 143 13.96 -26.34 13.59
N SER A 144 15.28 -26.12 13.54
CA SER A 144 16.10 -25.95 14.75
C SER A 144 15.73 -24.70 15.54
N LEU A 145 15.45 -23.58 14.86
CA LEU A 145 15.01 -22.33 15.49
C LEU A 145 13.69 -22.51 16.24
N PHE A 146 12.68 -23.11 15.60
CA PHE A 146 11.41 -23.36 16.28
C PHE A 146 11.54 -24.42 17.36
N GLN A 147 12.39 -25.43 17.19
CA GLN A 147 12.65 -26.43 18.23
C GLN A 147 13.23 -25.78 19.51
N GLU A 148 14.23 -24.91 19.37
CA GLU A 148 14.78 -24.14 20.50
C GLU A 148 13.69 -23.27 21.15
N MET A 149 12.88 -22.57 20.35
CA MET A 149 11.76 -21.77 20.86
C MET A 149 10.78 -22.61 21.68
N TYR A 150 10.32 -23.75 21.17
CA TYR A 150 9.38 -24.62 21.90
C TYR A 150 10.01 -25.22 23.16
N GLN A 151 11.30 -25.57 23.15
CA GLN A 151 12.03 -26.00 24.35
C GLN A 151 12.05 -24.91 25.43
N ILE A 152 12.29 -23.64 25.04
CA ILE A 152 12.23 -22.50 25.95
C ILE A 152 10.81 -22.34 26.52
N LEU A 153 9.78 -22.44 25.68
CA LEU A 153 8.38 -22.33 26.11
C LEU A 153 7.99 -23.42 27.11
N GLU A 154 8.37 -24.68 26.88
CA GLU A 154 8.10 -25.78 27.82
C GLU A 154 8.84 -25.60 29.15
N ALA A 155 10.08 -25.13 29.12
CA ALA A 155 10.82 -24.77 30.33
C ALA A 155 10.09 -23.66 31.11
N MET A 156 9.63 -22.61 30.42
CA MET A 156 8.89 -21.51 31.03
C MET A 156 7.56 -21.98 31.66
N LYS A 157 6.81 -22.89 31.00
CA LYS A 157 5.60 -23.51 31.56
C LYS A 157 5.90 -24.26 32.86
N SER A 158 7.06 -24.91 32.94
CA SER A 158 7.59 -25.56 34.15
C SER A 158 8.17 -24.58 35.18
N ARG A 159 7.91 -23.28 35.02
CA ARG A 159 8.46 -22.16 35.81
C ARG A 159 9.99 -22.08 35.77
N ASN A 160 10.65 -22.66 34.77
CA ASN A 160 12.08 -22.50 34.54
C ASN A 160 12.36 -21.41 33.50
N LEU A 161 12.90 -20.27 33.93
CA LEU A 161 13.20 -19.12 33.07
C LEU A 161 14.65 -19.12 32.55
N GLU A 162 15.49 -20.06 33.02
CA GLU A 162 16.91 -20.08 32.69
C GLU A 162 17.16 -20.17 31.17
N PRO A 163 16.49 -21.05 30.40
CA PRO A 163 16.71 -21.12 28.95
C PRO A 163 16.31 -19.83 28.24
N ALA A 164 15.19 -19.21 28.64
CA ALA A 164 14.72 -17.96 28.08
C ALA A 164 15.70 -16.81 28.34
N LEU A 165 16.19 -16.69 29.58
CA LEU A 165 17.16 -15.67 29.98
C LEU A 165 18.48 -15.83 29.23
N LYS A 166 18.98 -17.06 29.11
CA LYS A 166 20.21 -17.36 28.36
C LYS A 166 20.07 -16.99 26.89
N TRP A 167 18.96 -17.37 26.26
CA TRP A 167 18.68 -17.06 24.86
C TRP A 167 18.56 -15.55 24.62
N ALA A 168 17.81 -14.85 25.48
CA ALA A 168 17.62 -13.41 25.35
C ALA A 168 18.91 -12.62 25.61
N ALA A 169 19.77 -13.08 26.54
CA ALA A 169 21.08 -12.47 26.76
C ALA A 169 22.00 -12.64 25.55
N ALA A 170 22.05 -13.84 24.96
CA ALA A 170 22.85 -14.13 23.77
C ALA A 170 22.38 -13.36 22.53
N ASN A 171 21.09 -12.99 22.45
CA ASN A 171 20.50 -12.25 21.35
C ASN A 171 20.20 -10.78 21.69
N SER A 172 20.78 -10.26 22.78
CA SER A 172 20.40 -8.95 23.34
C SER A 172 20.62 -7.77 22.40
N ASP A 173 21.68 -7.77 21.59
CA ASP A 173 21.95 -6.70 20.61
C ASP A 173 20.88 -6.67 19.51
N LYS A 174 20.52 -7.84 18.96
CA LYS A 174 19.46 -7.97 17.95
C LYS A 174 18.09 -7.58 18.50
N LEU A 175 17.80 -7.97 19.75
CA LEU A 175 16.56 -7.59 20.41
C LEU A 175 16.44 -6.07 20.56
N LYS A 176 17.53 -5.39 20.92
CA LYS A 176 17.57 -3.92 21.02
C LYS A 176 17.38 -3.23 19.66
N GLU A 177 18.02 -3.74 18.61
CA GLU A 177 17.86 -3.21 17.24
C GLU A 177 16.38 -3.26 16.79
N HIS A 178 15.66 -4.32 17.15
CA HIS A 178 14.24 -4.47 16.87
C HIS A 178 13.31 -3.81 17.90
N GLY A 179 13.86 -3.08 18.89
CA GLY A 179 13.06 -2.42 19.93
C GLY A 179 12.32 -3.38 20.87
N SER A 180 12.85 -4.59 21.08
CA SER A 180 12.23 -5.62 21.91
C SER A 180 12.75 -5.58 23.35
N ASP A 181 11.81 -5.42 24.29
CA ASP A 181 12.08 -5.41 25.74
C ASP A 181 12.01 -6.81 26.36
N LEU A 182 12.08 -7.86 25.56
CA LEU A 182 11.93 -9.24 26.01
C LEU A 182 12.91 -9.60 27.15
N LEU A 183 14.17 -9.20 27.03
CA LEU A 183 15.17 -9.48 28.06
C LEU A 183 14.84 -8.79 29.39
N LEU A 184 14.35 -7.54 29.34
CA LEU A 184 13.87 -6.84 30.53
C LEU A 184 12.69 -7.60 31.15
N GLY A 185 11.66 -7.91 30.35
CA GLY A 185 10.48 -8.64 30.82
C GLY A 185 10.82 -9.98 31.49
N LEU A 186 11.80 -10.72 30.96
CA LEU A 186 12.28 -11.96 31.57
C LEU A 186 12.98 -11.72 32.92
N HIS A 187 13.81 -10.68 33.04
CA HIS A 187 14.42 -10.31 34.32
C HIS A 187 13.38 -9.84 35.35
N GLN A 188 12.34 -9.11 34.93
CA GLN A 188 11.23 -8.71 35.80
C GLN A 188 10.48 -9.93 36.34
N LEU A 189 10.16 -10.90 35.47
CA LEU A 189 9.50 -12.14 35.88
C LEU A 189 10.38 -12.97 36.84
N GLN A 190 11.69 -13.04 36.58
CA GLN A 190 12.63 -13.72 37.46
C GLN A 190 12.76 -13.02 38.82
N PHE A 191 12.77 -11.70 38.86
CA PHE A 191 12.75 -10.91 40.09
C PHE A 191 11.49 -11.22 40.93
N VAL A 192 10.31 -11.19 40.32
CA VAL A 192 9.04 -11.55 41.00
C VAL A 192 9.07 -12.99 41.52
N LYS A 193 9.62 -13.93 40.74
CA LYS A 193 9.78 -15.33 41.16
C LYS A 193 10.69 -15.48 42.38
N ILE A 194 11.78 -14.71 42.47
CA ILE A 194 12.66 -14.70 43.65
C ILE A 194 11.92 -14.12 44.86
N LEU A 195 11.19 -13.01 44.68
CA LEU A 195 10.37 -12.42 45.76
C LEU A 195 9.34 -13.39 46.32
N GLN A 196 8.65 -14.14 45.45
CA GLN A 196 7.67 -15.14 45.86
C GLN A 196 8.28 -16.31 46.65
N LYS A 197 9.59 -16.59 46.48
CA LYS A 197 10.28 -17.74 47.10
C LYS A 197 11.00 -17.42 48.42
N GLY A 198 11.09 -16.15 48.83
CA GLY A 198 11.22 -15.85 50.26
C GLY A 198 12.40 -15.00 50.74
N SER A 199 13.11 -14.24 49.91
CA SER A 199 13.97 -13.18 50.44
C SER A 199 13.97 -11.93 49.56
N ARG A 200 13.55 -10.81 50.17
CA ARG A 200 13.62 -9.48 49.56
C ARG A 200 15.05 -9.10 49.24
N GLU A 201 16.00 -9.52 50.08
CA GLU A 201 17.43 -9.27 49.92
C GLU A 201 17.97 -9.94 48.65
N GLU A 202 17.58 -11.18 48.37
CA GLU A 202 17.98 -11.90 47.15
C GLU A 202 17.42 -11.24 45.88
N ALA A 203 16.15 -10.82 45.93
CA ALA A 203 15.53 -10.13 44.82
C ALA A 203 16.21 -8.77 44.55
N LEU A 204 16.50 -7.99 45.60
CA LEU A 204 17.23 -6.73 45.48
C LEU A 204 18.65 -6.94 44.95
N LYS A 205 19.34 -8.00 45.37
CA LYS A 205 20.65 -8.38 44.83
C LYS A 205 20.54 -8.68 43.33
N TYR A 206 19.53 -9.44 42.92
CA TYR A 206 19.28 -9.76 41.52
C TYR A 206 19.01 -8.50 40.68
N ALA A 207 18.16 -7.59 41.17
CA ALA A 207 17.83 -6.33 40.50
C ALA A 207 19.07 -5.45 40.29
N ARG A 208 19.92 -5.30 41.32
CA ARG A 208 21.16 -4.50 41.25
C ARG A 208 22.17 -5.03 40.23
N THR A 209 22.12 -6.32 39.89
CA THR A 209 23.01 -6.89 38.87
C THR A 209 22.40 -6.81 37.47
N ASN A 210 21.11 -7.10 37.31
CA ASN A 210 20.51 -7.35 36.00
C ASN A 210 19.71 -6.17 35.43
N PHE A 211 19.25 -5.21 36.26
CA PHE A 211 18.48 -4.06 35.78
C PHE A 211 19.32 -2.84 35.44
N VAL A 212 20.60 -2.80 35.83
CA VAL A 212 21.51 -1.67 35.55
C VAL A 212 21.58 -1.32 34.06
N PRO A 213 21.69 -2.28 33.12
CA PRO A 213 21.73 -1.97 31.69
C PRO A 213 20.45 -1.32 31.14
N PHE A 214 19.33 -1.46 31.85
CA PHE A 214 18.01 -0.97 31.42
C PHE A 214 17.61 0.34 32.12
N ALA A 215 18.40 0.79 33.11
CA ALA A 215 18.10 1.98 33.89
C ALA A 215 17.88 3.21 33.00
N GLY A 216 18.74 3.43 32.00
CA GLY A 216 18.65 4.62 31.13
C GLY A 216 17.29 4.79 30.43
N ASN A 217 16.65 3.68 30.02
CA ASN A 217 15.46 3.71 29.18
C ASN A 217 14.18 3.23 29.89
N HIS A 218 14.29 2.44 30.96
CA HIS A 218 13.16 1.78 31.62
C HIS A 218 13.11 2.00 33.14
N MET A 219 13.72 3.07 33.66
CA MET A 219 13.70 3.36 35.11
C MET A 219 12.29 3.34 35.72
N ALA A 220 11.30 3.91 35.02
CA ALA A 220 9.93 4.00 35.53
C ALA A 220 9.30 2.61 35.73
N GLU A 221 9.60 1.65 34.86
CA GLU A 221 9.13 0.28 34.99
C GLU A 221 9.86 -0.48 36.10
N ILE A 222 11.18 -0.28 36.22
CA ILE A 222 11.99 -0.88 37.28
C ILE A 222 11.52 -0.40 38.66
N GLN A 223 11.17 0.89 38.80
CA GLN A 223 10.66 1.46 40.04
C GLN A 223 9.31 0.86 40.47
N LYS A 224 8.44 0.47 39.53
CA LYS A 224 7.15 -0.17 39.86
C LYS A 224 7.30 -1.56 40.48
N LEU A 225 8.45 -2.20 40.29
CA LEU A 225 8.74 -3.54 40.82
C LEU A 225 9.38 -3.51 42.22
N MET A 226 9.92 -2.36 42.63
CA MET A 226 10.66 -2.15 43.88
C MET A 226 9.74 -1.81 45.06
#